data_AF-A0A9W9XKV4-F1
#
_entry.id   AF-A0A9W9XKV4-F1
#
_cell.length_a   1.000
_cell.length_b   1.000
_cell.length_c   1.000
_cell.angle_alpha   90.00
_cell.angle_beta   90.00
_cell.angle_gamma   90.00
#
_symmetry.space_group_name_H-M   'P 1'
#
loop_
_entity.id
_entity.type
_entity.pdbx_description
1 polymer ?
#
loop_
_entity_poly.entity_id
_entity_poly.type
_entity_poly.pdbx_seq_one_letter_code
_entity_poly.pdbx_strand_id
1 'polypeptide(L)'
;MSFPGTNIPNRQSIFWMRGAGSNFEQDPTGDNISWVTVELPSSLYHTHTDELILEYVILEIQSGRAAIHRVAQHAFRYECISLPIDDLPASYSPAEARHEIMAQAEMLAEYWLIQVRAGKASLDRERIFSIGFMDPHHGEEEIEY
;
A
#
# COMPACT_ATOMS: atom_id res chain seq x y z
N MET A 1 13.99 11.51 -21.22
CA MET A 1 13.25 12.67 -20.69
C MET A 1 13.12 12.43 -19.20
N SER A 2 13.88 13.15 -18.38
CA SER A 2 13.81 13.02 -16.92
C SER A 2 12.64 13.86 -16.43
N PHE A 3 11.71 13.24 -15.70
CA PHE A 3 10.65 13.98 -15.05
C PHE A 3 11.28 14.87 -13.96
N PRO A 4 11.05 16.20 -13.99
CA PRO A 4 11.62 17.10 -13.01
C PRO A 4 11.07 16.73 -11.63
N GLY A 5 11.98 16.68 -10.65
CA GLY A 5 11.76 16.26 -9.27
C GLY A 5 10.32 16.37 -8.77
N THR A 6 9.60 15.25 -8.83
CA THR A 6 8.43 15.06 -8.00
C THR A 6 8.96 14.88 -6.58
N ASN A 7 8.95 15.97 -5.81
CA ASN A 7 8.86 15.88 -4.35
C ASN A 7 7.56 15.13 -4.06
N ILE A 8 7.61 13.80 -4.13
CA ILE A 8 6.53 12.93 -3.69
C ILE A 8 6.48 13.12 -2.18
N PRO A 9 5.44 13.79 -1.64
CA PRO A 9 5.30 13.89 -0.21
C PRO A 9 5.23 12.47 0.33
N ASN A 10 6.04 12.18 1.35
CA ASN A 10 5.97 10.94 2.11
C ASN A 10 6.32 9.66 1.32
N ARG A 11 7.60 9.43 1.00
CA ARG A 11 8.12 8.15 0.43
C ARG A 11 8.31 7.03 1.46
N GLN A 12 7.71 7.20 2.63
CA GLN A 12 7.86 6.26 3.72
C GLN A 12 6.94 5.07 3.45
N SER A 13 7.44 3.84 3.61
CA SER A 13 6.61 2.67 3.40
C SER A 13 5.46 2.64 4.40
N ILE A 14 4.40 1.90 4.07
CA ILE A 14 3.29 1.61 5.00
C ILE A 14 3.62 0.49 5.99
N PHE A 15 4.76 -0.18 5.81
CA PHE A 15 5.21 -1.25 6.69
C PHE A 15 6.14 -0.71 7.77
N TRP A 16 5.73 -0.90 9.02
CA TRP A 16 6.50 -0.54 10.21
C TRP A 16 7.17 -1.76 10.81
N MET A 17 8.49 -1.77 10.87
CA MET A 17 9.27 -2.86 11.45
C MET A 17 9.35 -2.73 12.97
N ARG A 18 9.04 -3.81 13.69
CA ARG A 18 9.06 -3.89 15.16
C ARG A 18 10.38 -4.49 15.65
N GLY A 19 11.05 -3.80 16.57
CA GLY A 19 12.32 -4.25 17.16
C GLY A 19 13.15 -3.12 17.79
N ALA A 20 14.38 -3.43 18.21
CA ALA A 20 15.33 -2.41 18.68
C ALA A 20 15.76 -1.52 17.50
N GLY A 21 15.23 -0.30 17.44
CA GLY A 21 15.35 0.59 16.27
C GLY A 21 14.18 0.48 15.30
N SER A 22 12.95 0.38 15.84
CA SER A 22 11.71 0.38 15.06
C SER A 22 11.66 1.56 14.10
N ASN A 23 11.50 1.26 12.81
CA ASN A 23 11.47 2.23 11.72
C ASN A 23 10.53 1.72 10.65
N PHE A 24 10.11 2.62 9.78
CA PHE A 24 9.45 2.24 8.54
C PHE A 24 10.44 1.58 7.58
N GLU A 25 9.94 0.62 6.81
CA GLU A 25 10.65 0.13 5.64
C GLU A 25 10.86 1.28 4.64
N GLN A 26 11.94 1.19 3.87
CA GLN A 26 12.21 2.18 2.82
C GLN A 26 11.58 1.70 1.52
N ASP A 27 10.67 2.51 0.98
CA ASP A 27 10.18 2.26 -0.36
C ASP A 27 11.32 2.39 -1.38
N PRO A 28 11.42 1.45 -2.33
CA PRO A 28 12.49 1.49 -3.32
C PRO A 28 12.31 2.70 -4.24
N THR A 29 13.45 3.28 -4.64
CA THR A 29 13.50 4.45 -5.51
C THR A 29 14.13 4.09 -6.85
N GLY A 30 13.38 4.20 -7.94
CA GLY A 30 13.85 3.91 -9.28
C GLY A 30 12.74 4.01 -10.32
N ASP A 31 13.12 4.30 -11.56
CA ASP A 31 12.19 4.36 -12.69
C ASP A 31 11.78 2.96 -13.19
N ASN A 32 12.51 1.93 -12.73
CA ASN A 32 12.33 0.52 -13.06
C ASN A 32 11.46 -0.21 -12.01
N ILE A 33 10.47 0.47 -11.44
CA ILE A 33 9.60 -0.09 -10.39
C ILE A 33 8.16 0.05 -10.82
N SER A 34 7.46 -1.07 -10.79
CA SER A 34 6.01 -1.16 -10.95
C SER A 34 5.36 -1.34 -9.58
N TRP A 35 4.25 -0.65 -9.34
CA TRP A 35 3.55 -0.64 -8.05
C TRP A 35 2.20 -1.33 -8.19
N VAL A 36 2.06 -2.51 -7.60
CA VAL A 36 0.77 -3.23 -7.55
C VAL A 36 -0.05 -2.67 -6.41
N THR A 37 -1.16 -2.03 -6.74
CA THR A 37 -2.03 -1.34 -5.80
C THR A 37 -3.34 -2.08 -5.64
N VAL A 38 -3.71 -2.33 -4.39
CA VAL A 38 -5.01 -2.84 -3.99
C VAL A 38 -5.77 -1.74 -3.27
N GLU A 39 -7.02 -1.54 -3.66
CA GLU A 39 -7.96 -0.65 -2.97
C GLU A 39 -8.57 -1.37 -1.77
N LEU A 40 -8.71 -0.65 -0.66
CA LEU A 40 -9.18 -1.17 0.61
C LEU A 40 -10.47 -0.48 1.00
N PRO A 41 -11.56 -1.21 1.27
CA PRO A 41 -12.75 -0.63 1.87
C PRO A 41 -12.42 0.05 3.20
N SER A 42 -12.92 1.26 3.45
CA SER A 42 -12.68 2.03 4.68
C SER A 42 -13.11 1.26 5.94
N SER A 43 -14.12 0.41 5.82
CA SER A 43 -14.61 -0.44 6.90
C SER A 43 -13.56 -1.41 7.46
N LEU A 44 -12.51 -1.74 6.69
CA LEU A 44 -11.44 -2.62 7.15
C LEU A 44 -10.62 -2.01 8.30
N TYR A 45 -10.56 -0.68 8.41
CA TYR A 45 -9.82 0.00 9.47
C TYR A 45 -10.27 -0.43 10.88
N HIS A 46 -11.58 -0.53 11.10
CA HIS A 46 -12.16 -0.87 12.40
C HIS A 46 -12.41 -2.37 12.59
N THR A 47 -12.59 -3.10 11.49
CA THR A 47 -13.10 -4.48 11.55
C THR A 47 -12.02 -5.54 11.40
N HIS A 48 -10.89 -5.23 10.76
CA HIS A 48 -9.85 -6.20 10.45
C HIS A 48 -8.61 -5.93 11.31
N THR A 49 -7.77 -6.95 11.50
CA THR A 49 -6.39 -6.83 11.99
C THR A 49 -5.42 -6.63 10.82
N ASP A 50 -4.15 -6.28 11.06
CA ASP A 50 -3.17 -6.14 9.98
C ASP A 50 -3.03 -7.43 9.15
N GLU A 51 -3.11 -8.59 9.82
CA GLU A 51 -3.11 -9.90 9.19
C GLU A 51 -4.29 -10.04 8.22
N LEU A 52 -5.51 -9.75 8.70
CA LEU A 52 -6.72 -9.86 7.88
C LEU A 52 -6.73 -8.85 6.71
N ILE A 53 -6.12 -7.67 6.87
CA ILE A 53 -5.95 -6.72 5.76
C ILE A 53 -5.00 -7.29 4.71
N LEU A 54 -3.87 -7.89 5.11
CA LEU A 54 -2.93 -8.49 4.16
C LEU A 54 -3.51 -9.74 3.47
N GLU A 55 -4.30 -10.55 4.17
CA GLU A 55 -5.06 -11.64 3.56
C GLU A 55 -6.05 -11.11 2.51
N TYR A 56 -6.75 -10.01 2.80
CA TYR A 56 -7.60 -9.34 1.82
C TYR A 56 -6.80 -8.86 0.60
N VAL A 57 -5.64 -8.24 0.80
CA VAL A 57 -4.75 -7.79 -0.29
C VAL A 57 -4.34 -8.96 -1.20
N ILE A 58 -3.95 -10.10 -0.62
CA ILE A 58 -3.59 -11.31 -1.38
C ILE A 58 -4.78 -11.76 -2.24
N LEU A 59 -5.98 -11.83 -1.66
CA LEU A 59 -7.19 -12.25 -2.37
C LEU A 59 -7.55 -11.30 -3.53
N GLU A 60 -7.38 -9.99 -3.36
CA GLU A 60 -7.62 -8.99 -4.42
C GLU A 60 -6.61 -9.13 -5.57
N ILE A 61 -5.34 -9.41 -5.26
CA ILE A 61 -4.30 -9.66 -6.27
C ILE A 61 -4.62 -10.94 -7.05
N GLN A 62 -4.88 -12.05 -6.36
CA GLN A 62 -5.24 -13.34 -6.98
C GLN A 62 -6.50 -13.24 -7.84
N SER A 63 -7.47 -12.42 -7.41
CA SER A 63 -8.70 -12.18 -8.16
C SER A 63 -8.53 -11.22 -9.34
N GLY A 64 -7.33 -10.68 -9.55
CA GLY A 64 -7.03 -9.73 -10.63
C GLY A 64 -7.65 -8.34 -10.45
N ARG A 65 -8.09 -8.01 -9.22
CA ARG A 65 -8.69 -6.70 -8.88
C ARG A 65 -7.66 -5.64 -8.51
N ALA A 66 -6.38 -6.00 -8.41
CA ALA A 66 -5.28 -5.07 -8.25
C ALA A 66 -4.95 -4.31 -9.56
N ALA A 67 -4.45 -3.08 -9.41
CA ALA A 67 -3.99 -2.21 -10.50
C ALA A 67 -2.46 -2.05 -10.48
N ILE A 68 -1.84 -1.86 -11.65
CA ILE A 68 -0.38 -1.63 -11.76
C ILE A 68 -0.15 -0.15 -12.06
N HIS A 69 0.67 0.50 -11.25
CA HIS A 69 1.03 1.92 -11.38
C HIS A 69 2.54 2.10 -11.50
N ARG A 70 2.98 3.28 -11.97
CA ARG A 70 4.40 3.66 -12.00
C ARG A 70 4.90 4.31 -10.72
N VAL A 71 4.00 4.61 -9.79
CA VAL A 71 4.30 5.25 -8.51
C VAL A 71 3.42 4.65 -7.41
N ALA A 72 3.95 4.63 -6.19
CA ALA A 72 3.25 4.18 -4.99
C ALA A 72 1.98 5.03 -4.77
N GLN A 73 0.79 4.43 -4.90
CA GLN A 73 -0.47 5.15 -4.76
C GLN A 73 -0.74 5.56 -3.31
N HIS A 74 -0.29 4.76 -2.33
CA HIS A 74 -0.42 5.09 -0.90
C HIS A 74 0.40 6.32 -0.46
N ALA A 75 1.17 6.93 -1.36
CA ALA A 75 1.80 8.25 -1.15
C ALA A 75 0.90 9.42 -1.58
N PHE A 76 -0.12 9.16 -2.40
CA PHE A 76 -0.99 10.19 -2.99
C PHE A 76 -2.45 10.09 -2.54
N ARG A 77 -2.89 8.91 -2.12
CA ARG A 77 -4.27 8.65 -1.72
C ARG A 77 -4.33 7.67 -0.55
N TYR A 78 -5.48 7.67 0.11
CA TYR A 78 -5.83 6.74 1.18
C TYR A 78 -6.47 5.47 0.61
N GLU A 79 -6.82 4.57 1.52
CA GLU A 79 -7.62 3.38 1.24
C GLU A 79 -6.96 2.48 0.21
N CYS A 80 -5.64 2.41 0.24
CA CYS A 80 -4.91 1.53 -0.65
C CYS A 80 -3.56 1.10 -0.07
N ILE A 81 -3.10 -0.05 -0.53
CA ILE A 81 -1.76 -0.57 -0.31
C ILE A 81 -1.09 -0.70 -1.67
N SER A 82 0.12 -0.16 -1.82
CA SER A 82 0.93 -0.36 -3.02
C SER A 82 2.18 -1.14 -2.70
N LEU A 83 2.38 -2.25 -3.40
CA LEU A 83 3.51 -3.15 -3.27
C LEU A 83 4.50 -2.88 -4.42
N PRO A 84 5.77 -2.60 -4.13
CA PRO A 84 6.78 -2.37 -5.15
C PRO A 84 7.25 -3.69 -5.76
N ILE A 85 7.34 -3.72 -7.09
CA ILE A 85 7.81 -4.85 -7.89
C ILE A 85 8.85 -4.33 -8.88
N ASP A 86 10.00 -5.00 -8.93
CA ASP A 86 11.03 -4.66 -9.90
C ASP A 86 10.52 -4.86 -11.34
N ASP A 87 10.90 -3.95 -12.23
CA ASP A 87 10.52 -4.06 -13.64
C ASP A 87 11.13 -5.33 -14.25
N LEU A 88 10.30 -5.98 -15.06
CA LEU A 88 10.60 -7.26 -15.67
C LEU A 88 11.44 -7.10 -16.94
N PRO A 89 12.08 -8.19 -17.42
CA PRO A 89 12.83 -8.17 -18.67
C PRO A 89 12.00 -7.62 -19.83
N ALA A 90 12.59 -6.73 -20.64
CA ALA A 90 11.94 -6.13 -21.81
C ALA A 90 11.51 -7.16 -22.88
N SER A 91 12.00 -8.41 -22.77
CA SER A 91 11.60 -9.53 -23.62
C SER A 91 10.19 -10.06 -23.34
N TYR A 92 9.59 -9.71 -22.20
CA TYR A 92 8.24 -10.16 -21.84
C TYR A 92 7.20 -9.42 -22.69
N SER A 93 6.22 -10.15 -23.22
CA SER A 93 5.02 -9.54 -23.76
C SER A 93 4.25 -8.80 -22.64
N PRO A 94 3.36 -7.85 -22.97
CA PRO A 94 2.57 -7.15 -21.94
C PRO A 94 1.75 -8.08 -21.04
N ALA A 95 1.26 -9.21 -21.58
CA ALA A 95 0.49 -10.19 -20.82
C ALA A 95 1.38 -10.99 -19.86
N GLU A 96 2.54 -11.46 -20.31
CA GLU A 96 3.54 -12.13 -19.46
C GLU A 96 4.04 -11.20 -18.37
N ALA A 97 4.34 -9.95 -18.72
CA ALA A 97 4.76 -8.94 -17.76
C ALA A 97 3.69 -8.69 -16.68
N ARG A 98 2.43 -8.54 -17.07
CA ARG A 98 1.33 -8.37 -16.11
C ARG A 98 1.18 -9.60 -15.20
N HIS A 99 1.24 -10.81 -15.76
CA HIS A 99 1.10 -12.04 -14.98
C HIS A 99 2.20 -12.17 -13.93
N GLU A 100 3.45 -11.97 -14.34
CA GLU A 100 4.61 -12.06 -13.47
C GLU A 100 4.62 -10.95 -12.41
N ILE A 101 4.26 -9.71 -12.75
CA ILE A 101 4.14 -8.61 -11.77
C ILE A 101 3.13 -8.96 -10.68
N MET A 102 1.96 -9.53 -11.04
CA MET A 102 0.95 -9.92 -10.07
C MET A 102 1.42 -11.09 -9.19
N ALA A 103 2.11 -12.08 -9.77
CA ALA A 103 2.67 -13.20 -9.01
C ALA A 103 3.74 -12.74 -7.99
N GLN A 104 4.60 -11.81 -8.38
CA GLN A 104 5.58 -11.24 -7.44
C GLN A 104 4.92 -10.40 -6.35
N ALA A 105 3.86 -9.67 -6.66
CA ALA A 105 3.12 -8.89 -5.67
C ALA A 105 2.41 -9.78 -4.65
N GLU A 106 1.86 -10.91 -5.08
CA GLU A 106 1.30 -11.92 -4.19
C GLU A 106 2.37 -12.45 -3.22
N MET A 107 3.53 -12.88 -3.72
CA MET A 107 4.64 -13.35 -2.88
C MET A 107 5.11 -12.28 -1.88
N LEU A 108 5.15 -11.02 -2.31
CA LEU A 108 5.54 -9.91 -1.42
C LEU A 108 4.49 -9.65 -0.34
N ALA A 109 3.20 -9.72 -0.67
CA ALA A 109 2.12 -9.61 0.31
C ALA A 109 2.17 -10.77 1.33
N GLU A 110 2.43 -12.00 0.87
CA GLU A 110 2.62 -13.16 1.73
C GLU A 110 3.83 -13.01 2.67
N TYR A 111 4.95 -12.49 2.15
CA TYR A 111 6.11 -12.18 2.98
C TYR A 111 5.75 -11.23 4.12
N TRP A 112 5.04 -10.15 3.83
CA TRP A 112 4.62 -9.19 4.84
C TRP A 112 3.64 -9.79 5.84
N LEU A 113 2.70 -10.64 5.38
CA LEU A 113 1.79 -11.36 6.27
C LEU A 113 2.55 -12.25 7.24
N ILE A 114 3.60 -12.93 6.79
CA ILE A 114 4.49 -13.73 7.65
C ILE A 114 5.19 -12.83 8.68
N GLN A 115 5.70 -11.66 8.30
CA GLN A 115 6.36 -10.74 9.25
C GLN A 115 5.37 -10.20 10.29
N VAL A 116 4.15 -9.85 9.88
CA VAL A 116 3.08 -9.38 10.77
C VAL A 116 2.69 -10.47 11.76
N ARG A 117 2.43 -11.69 11.29
CA ARG A 117 2.11 -12.85 12.16
C ARG A 117 3.23 -13.19 13.13
N ALA A 118 4.48 -12.96 12.73
CA ALA A 118 5.65 -13.12 13.59
C ALA A 118 5.84 -11.97 14.60
N GLY A 119 4.99 -10.94 14.59
CA GLY A 119 5.10 -9.75 15.43
C GLY A 119 6.28 -8.83 15.06
N LYS A 120 6.88 -9.03 13.88
CA LYS A 120 8.06 -8.30 13.39
C LYS A 120 7.72 -7.08 12.55
N ALA A 121 6.48 -6.99 12.06
CA ALA A 121 5.98 -5.85 11.32
C ALA A 121 4.54 -5.51 11.74
N SER A 122 4.11 -4.30 11.42
CA SER A 122 2.70 -3.88 11.45
C SER A 122 2.43 -2.90 10.30
N LEU A 123 1.17 -2.75 9.93
CA LEU A 123 0.75 -1.75 8.96
C LEU A 123 0.59 -0.39 9.65
N ASP A 124 0.98 0.67 8.96
CA ASP A 124 0.62 2.03 9.31
C ASP A 124 -0.82 2.31 8.88
N ARG A 125 -1.75 1.93 9.75
CA ARG A 125 -3.18 2.08 9.51
C ARG A 125 -3.63 3.52 9.46
N GLU A 126 -2.98 4.42 10.19
CA GLU A 126 -3.30 5.84 10.12
C GLU A 126 -3.00 6.35 8.71
N ARG A 127 -1.85 6.00 8.16
CA ARG A 127 -1.55 6.37 6.78
C ARG A 127 -2.46 5.72 5.74
N ILE A 128 -2.82 4.46 5.94
CA ILE A 128 -3.67 3.74 4.98
C ILE A 128 -5.11 4.29 5.02
N PHE A 129 -5.67 4.61 6.19
CA PHE A 129 -7.11 4.89 6.32
C PHE A 129 -7.45 6.29 6.85
N SER A 130 -6.53 7.04 7.44
CA SER A 130 -6.86 8.34 8.04
C SER A 130 -6.87 9.46 7.02
N ILE A 131 -8.08 9.93 6.76
CA ILE A 131 -8.38 11.31 6.39
C ILE A 131 -8.15 12.16 7.64
N GLY A 132 -6.99 12.80 7.76
CA GLY A 132 -6.81 13.80 8.81
C GLY A 132 -7.75 14.98 8.57
N PHE A 133 -8.85 15.09 9.31
CA PHE A 133 -9.53 16.36 9.62
C PHE A 133 -10.00 17.23 8.43
N MET A 134 -10.72 16.68 7.44
CA MET A 134 -11.63 17.50 6.61
C MET A 134 -12.94 16.76 6.35
N ASP A 135 -13.69 16.52 7.43
CA ASP A 135 -15.14 16.45 7.32
C ASP A 135 -15.69 17.87 7.56
N PRO A 136 -16.23 18.57 6.55
CA PRO A 136 -16.82 19.89 6.73
C PRO A 136 -18.16 19.88 7.52
N HIS A 137 -18.63 18.72 8.00
CA HIS A 137 -19.91 18.60 8.70
C HIS A 137 -19.82 18.31 10.21
N HIS A 138 -18.63 18.32 10.82
CA HIS A 138 -18.49 18.26 12.28
C HIS A 138 -18.41 19.67 12.89
N GLY A 139 -19.54 20.37 12.84
CA GLY A 139 -19.66 21.74 13.33
C GLY A 139 -21.09 22.24 13.43
N GLU A 140 -22.03 21.39 13.84
CA GLU A 140 -23.32 21.84 14.35
C GLU A 140 -23.55 21.17 15.71
N GLU A 141 -22.78 21.62 16.72
CA GLU A 141 -23.23 21.50 18.10
C GLU A 141 -24.41 22.45 18.30
N GLU A 142 -25.48 21.88 18.86
CA GLU A 142 -26.71 22.52 19.28
C GLU A 142 -26.43 23.80 20.09
N ILE A 143 -26.99 24.92 19.64
CA ILE A 143 -27.20 26.07 20.52
C ILE A 143 -28.64 26.02 21.00
N GLU A 144 -28.82 25.53 22.24
CA GLU A 144 -30.03 25.76 23.02
C GLU A 144 -30.25 27.27 23.21
N TYR A 145 -31.48 27.73 22.91
CA TYR A 145 -32.07 28.95 23.46
C TYR A 145 -33.50 28.65 23.92
#